data_AF-A0A8S3KD68-F1
#
_entry.id   AF-A0A8S3KD68-F1
#
_cell.length_a   1.000
_cell.length_b   1.000
_cell.length_c   1.000
_cell.angle_alpha   90.00
_cell.angle_beta   90.00
_cell.angle_gamma   90.00
#
_symmetry.space_group_name_H-M   'P 1'
#
loop_
_entity.id
_entity.type
_entity.pdbx_description
1 polymer ?
#
loop_
_entity_poly.entity_id
_entity_poly.type
_entity_poly.pdbx_seq_one_letter_code
_entity_poly.pdbx_strand_id
1 'polypeptide(L)'
;KGSPNNCSCLDRESCPMPGGIYLYDVWETDGFFDLNILVPNETLPGLVVDCLPLQTTFASSLECFYNQTCLDTLLSTYSTMFDVAILNQSLPSRFPLTTSIESIVRELFVENFHIQASYNSYFNACAPVHCGYNRARRFNSIYIITTLIALYG
;
A
#
# COMPACT_ATOMS: atom_id res chain seq x y z
N LYS A 1 16.34 -32.20 9.41
CA LYS A 1 15.45 -31.66 8.35
C LYS A 1 14.70 -30.48 8.97
N GLY A 2 15.25 -29.27 8.82
CA GLY A 2 14.66 -28.05 9.37
C GLY A 2 13.71 -27.42 8.35
N SER A 3 12.50 -27.07 8.80
CA SER A 3 11.59 -26.20 8.05
C SER A 3 12.18 -24.78 7.96
N PRO A 4 11.97 -24.00 6.88
CA PRO A 4 12.69 -22.74 6.69
C PRO A 4 12.30 -21.63 7.66
N ASN A 5 11.14 -21.66 8.32
CA ASN A 5 10.61 -20.48 9.01
C ASN A 5 9.88 -20.86 10.31
N ASN A 6 10.59 -20.82 11.45
CA ASN A 6 9.98 -20.86 12.78
C ASN A 6 9.41 -19.47 13.13
N CYS A 7 8.43 -19.03 12.35
CA CYS A 7 7.87 -17.69 12.46
C CYS A 7 6.41 -17.81 12.91
N SER A 8 6.10 -17.19 14.05
CA SER A 8 4.77 -17.21 14.67
C SER A 8 4.33 -15.77 14.96
N CYS A 9 3.03 -15.52 14.89
CA CYS A 9 2.43 -14.25 15.27
C CYS A 9 2.34 -14.04 16.78
N LEU A 10 2.73 -15.03 17.58
CA LEU A 10 2.89 -14.88 19.03
C LEU A 10 4.22 -14.22 19.37
N ASP A 11 5.27 -14.51 18.60
CA ASP A 11 6.64 -14.06 18.87
C ASP A 11 7.04 -12.82 18.05
N ARG A 12 6.34 -12.53 16.96
CA ARG A 12 6.67 -11.45 16.02
C ARG A 12 5.44 -10.66 15.61
N GLU A 13 5.63 -9.35 15.42
CA GLU A 13 4.60 -8.44 14.90
C GLU A 13 4.34 -8.61 13.40
N SER A 14 5.27 -9.24 12.67
CA SER A 14 5.12 -9.57 11.25
C SER A 14 5.80 -10.90 10.94
N CYS A 15 5.09 -11.69 10.16
CA CYS A 15 5.38 -13.04 9.74
C CYS A 15 4.72 -13.36 8.40
N PRO A 16 5.18 -12.74 7.29
CA PRO A 16 4.55 -12.90 5.99
C PRO A 16 4.79 -14.31 5.43
N MET A 17 3.70 -14.97 5.04
CA MET A 17 3.69 -16.31 4.45
C MET A 17 2.77 -16.34 3.22
N PRO A 18 3.04 -17.22 2.23
CA PRO A 18 2.13 -17.39 1.09
C PRO A 18 0.73 -17.78 1.57
N GLY A 19 -0.30 -17.08 1.07
CA GLY A 19 -1.69 -17.37 1.38
C GLY A 19 -2.21 -18.58 0.60
N GLY A 20 -3.01 -19.40 1.26
CA GLY A 20 -3.63 -20.58 0.66
C GLY A 20 -4.92 -20.96 1.35
N ILE A 21 -5.70 -21.81 0.68
CA ILE A 21 -6.93 -22.37 1.19
C ILE A 21 -6.63 -23.73 1.81
N TYR A 22 -7.06 -23.90 3.04
CA TYR A 22 -6.96 -25.16 3.79
C TYR A 22 -8.35 -25.77 3.83
N LEU A 23 -8.57 -26.84 3.06
CA LEU A 23 -9.82 -27.59 3.09
C LEU A 23 -9.70 -28.61 4.22
N TYR A 24 -10.50 -28.44 5.26
CA TYR A 24 -10.57 -29.38 6.36
C TYR A 24 -11.80 -30.28 6.20
N ASP A 25 -11.58 -31.57 6.00
CA ASP A 25 -12.65 -32.58 5.99
C ASP A 25 -12.84 -33.25 7.37
N VAL A 26 -12.19 -32.72 8.41
CA VAL A 26 -12.04 -33.44 9.68
C VAL A 26 -12.62 -32.64 10.84
N TRP A 27 -13.76 -33.10 11.33
CA TRP A 27 -14.19 -33.04 12.74
C TRP A 27 -13.00 -33.20 13.69
N GLU A 28 -12.48 -32.10 14.22
CA GLU A 28 -11.46 -32.14 15.29
C GLU A 28 -11.88 -31.28 16.47
N THR A 29 -11.78 -31.89 17.64
CA THR A 29 -12.42 -31.51 18.90
C THR A 29 -11.71 -30.41 19.67
N ASP A 30 -10.56 -29.90 19.23
CA ASP A 30 -9.68 -29.12 20.11
C ASP A 30 -9.06 -27.85 19.49
N GLY A 31 -9.45 -27.46 18.27
CA GLY A 31 -9.19 -26.13 17.71
C GLY A 31 -7.70 -25.72 17.59
N PHE A 32 -6.76 -26.66 17.66
CA PHE A 32 -5.32 -26.40 17.59
C PHE A 32 -4.74 -27.04 16.34
N PHE A 33 -4.48 -26.22 15.32
CA PHE A 33 -3.93 -26.65 14.05
C PHE A 33 -2.41 -26.42 14.04
N ASP A 34 -1.63 -27.50 13.85
CA ASP A 34 -0.20 -27.35 13.57
C ASP A 34 0.00 -26.93 12.10
N LEU A 35 0.14 -25.62 11.88
CA LEU A 35 0.39 -25.02 10.57
C LEU A 35 1.69 -25.52 9.92
N ASN A 36 2.59 -26.20 10.65
CA ASN A 36 3.79 -26.81 10.07
C ASN A 36 3.50 -28.13 9.34
N ILE A 37 2.34 -28.74 9.60
CA ILE A 37 1.92 -30.03 9.00
C ILE A 37 0.89 -29.80 7.90
N LEU A 38 0.13 -28.70 7.97
CA LEU A 38 -0.91 -28.36 7.01
C LEU A 38 -0.30 -27.79 5.73
N VAL A 39 -0.44 -28.53 4.63
CA VAL A 39 -0.15 -28.04 3.28
C VAL A 39 -1.45 -27.47 2.72
N PRO A 40 -1.47 -26.23 2.21
CA PRO A 40 -2.66 -25.68 1.59
C PRO A 40 -3.05 -26.53 0.37
N ASN A 41 -4.34 -26.82 0.22
CA ASN A 41 -4.85 -27.55 -0.94
C ASN A 41 -4.62 -26.73 -2.22
N GLU A 42 -4.83 -25.42 -2.11
CA GLU A 42 -4.66 -24.46 -3.20
C GLU A 42 -3.94 -23.22 -2.67
N THR A 43 -2.85 -22.82 -3.32
CA THR A 43 -2.17 -21.55 -3.04
C THR A 43 -2.78 -20.44 -3.87
N LEU A 44 -3.12 -19.31 -3.25
CA LEU A 44 -3.69 -18.17 -3.94
C LEU A 44 -2.57 -17.24 -4.43
N PRO A 45 -2.35 -17.10 -5.75
CA PRO A 45 -1.30 -16.25 -6.29
C PRO A 45 -1.49 -14.81 -5.83
N GLY A 46 -0.41 -14.19 -5.36
CA GLY A 46 -0.41 -12.83 -4.88
C GLY A 46 -0.94 -12.64 -3.45
N LEU A 47 -1.60 -13.64 -2.85
CA LEU A 47 -2.06 -13.52 -1.47
C LEU A 47 -0.90 -13.78 -0.49
N VAL A 48 -0.74 -12.88 0.47
CA VAL A 48 0.21 -13.00 1.58
C VAL A 48 -0.56 -12.92 2.88
N VAL A 49 -0.36 -13.89 3.77
CA VAL A 49 -0.90 -13.91 5.13
C VAL A 49 0.16 -13.40 6.09
N ASP A 50 -0.22 -12.45 6.92
CA ASP A 50 0.60 -11.89 7.99
C ASP A 50 -0.24 -11.80 9.28
N CYS A 51 0.39 -11.43 10.39
CA CYS A 51 -0.20 -11.40 11.72
C CYS A 51 -1.33 -10.39 11.87
N LEU A 52 -1.28 -9.29 11.09
CA LEU A 52 -2.32 -8.27 11.07
C LEU A 52 -3.05 -8.26 9.72
N PRO A 53 -4.39 -8.07 9.72
CA PRO A 53 -5.18 -7.98 8.47
C PRO A 53 -4.68 -6.87 7.53
N LEU A 54 -4.22 -5.75 8.10
CA LEU A 54 -3.68 -4.64 7.32
C LEU A 54 -2.36 -5.03 6.61
N GLN A 55 -1.45 -5.70 7.32
CA GLN A 55 -0.19 -6.19 6.74
C GLN A 55 -0.45 -7.25 5.67
N THR A 56 -1.35 -8.19 5.96
CA THR A 56 -1.84 -9.19 4.99
C THR A 56 -2.32 -8.50 3.71
N THR A 57 -3.18 -7.50 3.85
CA THR A 57 -3.73 -6.77 2.69
C THR A 57 -2.64 -6.01 1.95
N PHE A 58 -1.78 -5.29 2.64
CA PHE A 58 -0.73 -4.46 2.03
C PHE A 58 0.38 -5.26 1.36
N ALA A 59 0.75 -6.40 1.93
CA ALA A 59 1.75 -7.30 1.36
C ALA A 59 1.23 -8.10 0.16
N SER A 60 -0.10 -8.32 0.09
CA SER A 60 -0.73 -9.03 -1.02
C SER A 60 -0.77 -8.20 -2.30
N SER A 61 -0.94 -8.86 -3.44
CA SER A 61 -1.25 -8.26 -4.74
C SER A 61 -2.69 -8.57 -5.18
N LEU A 62 -3.15 -7.92 -6.25
CA LEU A 62 -4.47 -8.15 -6.84
C LEU A 62 -4.48 -9.27 -7.91
N GLU A 63 -3.41 -10.05 -8.02
CA GLU A 63 -3.20 -11.03 -9.09
C GLU A 63 -4.38 -12.01 -9.24
N CYS A 64 -4.87 -12.57 -8.13
CA CYS A 64 -6.02 -13.50 -8.12
C CYS A 64 -7.30 -12.90 -8.74
N PHE A 65 -7.52 -11.58 -8.62
CA PHE A 65 -8.72 -10.91 -9.13
C PHE A 65 -8.75 -10.79 -10.65
N TYR A 66 -7.65 -11.06 -11.35
CA TYR A 66 -7.59 -11.12 -12.81
C TYR A 66 -7.77 -12.55 -13.37
N ASN A 67 -7.88 -13.55 -12.50
CA ASN A 67 -8.01 -14.95 -12.88
C ASN A 67 -9.34 -15.53 -12.37
N GLN A 68 -10.23 -15.89 -13.30
CA GLN A 68 -11.55 -16.42 -12.98
C GLN A 68 -11.48 -17.64 -12.08
N THR A 69 -10.61 -18.60 -12.39
CA THR A 69 -10.45 -19.82 -11.58
C THR A 69 -10.02 -19.50 -10.15
N CYS A 70 -9.10 -18.54 -9.98
CA CYS A 70 -8.65 -18.14 -8.65
C CYS A 70 -9.78 -17.48 -7.85
N LEU A 71 -10.50 -16.55 -8.48
CA LEU A 71 -11.63 -15.84 -7.87
C LEU A 71 -12.77 -16.80 -7.51
N ASP A 72 -13.09 -17.76 -8.37
CA ASP A 72 -14.11 -18.78 -8.13
C ASP A 72 -13.76 -19.67 -6.92
N THR A 73 -12.50 -20.10 -6.81
CA THR A 73 -12.02 -20.87 -5.65
C THR A 73 -12.12 -20.05 -4.36
N LEU A 74 -11.78 -18.75 -4.41
CA LEU A 74 -11.91 -17.86 -3.26
C LEU A 74 -13.37 -17.66 -2.84
N LEU A 75 -14.27 -17.37 -3.78
CA LEU A 75 -15.68 -17.10 -3.50
C LEU A 75 -16.43 -18.36 -3.04
N SER A 76 -16.19 -19.50 -3.67
CA SER A 76 -16.81 -20.78 -3.29
C SER A 76 -16.44 -21.21 -1.86
N THR A 77 -15.25 -20.83 -1.38
CA THR A 77 -14.78 -21.14 -0.02
C THR A 77 -15.38 -20.21 1.03
N TYR A 78 -15.54 -18.91 0.74
CA TYR A 78 -15.88 -17.91 1.75
C TYR A 78 -17.33 -17.44 1.73
N SER A 79 -17.92 -17.20 0.55
CA SER A 79 -19.29 -16.67 0.47
C SER A 79 -19.82 -16.69 -0.96
N THR A 80 -20.99 -17.32 -1.13
CA THR A 80 -21.77 -17.25 -2.38
C THR A 80 -22.64 -16.00 -2.48
N MET A 81 -22.63 -15.11 -1.47
CA MET A 81 -23.48 -13.92 -1.44
C MET A 81 -22.94 -12.73 -2.24
N PHE A 82 -21.65 -12.72 -2.57
CA PHE A 82 -21.04 -11.59 -3.29
C PHE A 82 -20.90 -11.91 -4.77
N ASP A 83 -21.55 -11.11 -5.61
CA ASP A 83 -21.34 -11.12 -7.05
C ASP A 83 -20.12 -10.25 -7.36
N VAL A 84 -18.95 -10.89 -7.42
CA VAL A 84 -17.67 -10.25 -7.73
C VAL A 84 -17.24 -10.69 -9.12
N ALA A 85 -17.10 -9.73 -10.04
CA ALA A 85 -16.59 -9.98 -11.37
C ALA A 85 -15.05 -9.88 -11.40
N ILE A 86 -14.42 -10.64 -12.30
CA ILE A 86 -12.98 -10.52 -12.55
C ILE A 86 -12.61 -9.14 -13.08
N LEU A 87 -11.39 -8.71 -12.77
CA LEU A 87 -10.76 -7.54 -13.36
C LEU A 87 -10.32 -7.83 -14.80
N ASN A 88 -10.40 -6.81 -15.64
CA ASN A 88 -10.09 -6.95 -17.06
C ASN A 88 -8.59 -6.77 -17.33
N GLN A 89 -7.90 -7.88 -17.59
CA GLN A 89 -6.48 -7.88 -17.93
C GLN A 89 -6.15 -7.17 -19.26
N SER A 90 -7.15 -6.96 -20.13
CA SER A 90 -6.96 -6.26 -21.41
C SER A 90 -6.92 -4.74 -21.26
N LEU A 91 -7.36 -4.19 -20.12
CA LEU A 91 -7.24 -2.77 -19.85
C LEU A 91 -5.79 -2.44 -19.48
N PRO A 92 -5.19 -1.40 -20.08
CA PRO A 92 -3.85 -0.99 -19.71
C PRO A 92 -3.87 -0.45 -18.27
N SER A 93 -3.08 -1.06 -17.40
CA SER A 93 -2.76 -0.55 -16.07
C SER A 93 -1.27 -0.21 -16.02
N ARG A 94 -0.91 0.82 -15.27
CA ARG A 94 0.51 1.11 -14.99
C ARG A 94 1.11 0.16 -13.96
N PHE A 95 0.27 -0.54 -13.20
CA PHE A 95 0.71 -1.46 -12.16
C PHE A 95 0.79 -2.89 -12.71
N PRO A 96 1.97 -3.54 -12.64
CA PRO A 96 2.07 -4.97 -12.87
C PRO A 96 1.14 -5.78 -11.94
N LEU A 97 0.69 -6.96 -12.38
CA LEU A 97 -0.18 -7.84 -11.58
C LEU A 97 0.45 -8.28 -10.24
N THR A 98 1.79 -8.32 -10.18
CA THR A 98 2.56 -8.68 -8.99
C THR A 98 2.79 -7.50 -8.03
N THR A 99 2.26 -6.31 -8.34
CA THR A 99 2.42 -5.12 -7.51
C THR A 99 1.65 -5.29 -6.20
N SER A 100 2.31 -5.01 -5.07
CA SER A 100 1.66 -5.04 -3.77
C SER A 100 0.59 -3.96 -3.66
N ILE A 101 -0.50 -4.25 -2.96
CA ILE A 101 -1.57 -3.29 -2.68
C ILE A 101 -1.02 -2.08 -1.94
N GLU A 102 -0.01 -2.24 -1.09
CA GLU A 102 0.68 -1.10 -0.45
C GLU A 102 1.22 -0.10 -1.48
N SER A 103 1.88 -0.59 -2.53
CA SER A 103 2.47 0.26 -3.56
C SER A 103 1.38 0.99 -4.34
N ILE A 104 0.26 0.31 -4.62
CA ILE A 104 -0.89 0.90 -5.30
C ILE A 104 -1.54 1.99 -4.43
N VAL A 105 -1.72 1.72 -3.12
CA VAL A 105 -2.25 2.67 -2.14
C VAL A 105 -1.36 3.91 -2.01
N ARG A 106 -0.03 3.74 -1.96
CA ARG A 106 0.95 4.84 -1.91
C ARG A 106 0.85 5.76 -3.13
N GLU A 107 0.46 5.20 -4.27
CA GLU A 107 0.20 5.95 -5.48
C GLU A 107 -1.29 6.28 -5.71
N LEU A 108 -2.09 6.20 -4.64
CA LEU A 108 -3.50 6.60 -4.59
C LEU A 108 -4.40 5.89 -5.62
N PHE A 109 -4.03 4.69 -6.08
CA PHE A 109 -4.73 3.98 -7.16
C PHE A 109 -4.88 4.78 -8.46
N VAL A 110 -4.08 5.84 -8.66
CA VAL A 110 -4.13 6.58 -9.92
C VAL A 110 -3.65 5.66 -11.03
N GLU A 111 -4.28 5.65 -12.19
CA GLU A 111 -3.80 4.88 -13.35
C GLU A 111 -3.21 5.82 -14.40
N ASN A 112 -3.88 6.95 -14.63
CA ASN A 112 -3.45 7.99 -15.57
C ASN A 112 -3.71 9.37 -14.98
N PHE A 113 -2.73 10.27 -15.13
CA PHE A 113 -2.91 11.69 -14.82
C PHE A 113 -3.34 12.44 -16.09
N HIS A 114 -4.64 12.66 -16.25
CA HIS A 114 -5.14 13.57 -17.28
C HIS A 114 -5.10 15.02 -16.78
N ILE A 115 -3.93 15.65 -16.91
CA ILE A 115 -3.78 17.08 -16.58
C ILE A 115 -4.31 17.90 -17.76
N GLN A 116 -5.61 18.16 -17.77
CA GLN A 116 -6.22 19.22 -18.56
C GLN A 116 -6.37 20.48 -17.71
N ALA A 117 -5.25 20.98 -17.18
CA ALA A 117 -5.26 22.18 -16.36
C ALA A 117 -4.97 23.42 -17.23
N SER A 118 -5.92 24.34 -17.31
CA SER A 118 -5.63 25.68 -17.83
C SER A 118 -4.86 26.43 -16.74
N TYR A 119 -3.57 26.67 -17.00
CA TYR A 119 -2.72 27.45 -16.10
C TYR A 119 -3.36 28.79 -15.72
N ASN A 120 -4.08 29.42 -16.67
CA ASN A 120 -4.76 30.68 -16.45
C ASN A 120 -5.92 30.55 -15.44
N SER A 121 -6.72 29.48 -15.53
CA SER A 121 -7.82 29.23 -14.58
C SER A 121 -7.30 28.93 -13.17
N TYR A 122 -6.24 28.13 -13.06
CA TYR A 122 -5.57 27.83 -11.80
C TYR A 122 -4.97 29.10 -11.19
N PHE A 123 -4.23 29.87 -11.99
CA PHE A 123 -3.63 31.12 -11.53
C PHE A 123 -4.70 32.11 -11.07
N ASN A 124 -5.79 32.29 -11.81
CA ASN A 124 -6.88 33.19 -11.41
C ASN A 124 -7.57 32.76 -10.10
N ALA A 125 -7.70 31.45 -9.85
CA ALA A 125 -8.29 30.92 -8.62
C ALA A 125 -7.35 31.00 -7.41
N CYS A 126 -6.05 30.82 -7.63
CA CYS A 126 -5.05 30.73 -6.56
C CYS A 126 -4.16 31.98 -6.43
N ALA A 127 -4.38 33.00 -7.26
CA ALA A 127 -3.61 34.23 -7.22
C ALA A 127 -3.75 34.89 -5.84
N PRO A 128 -2.64 35.22 -5.16
CA PRO A 128 -2.71 35.89 -3.88
C PRO A 128 -3.36 37.28 -4.05
N VAL A 129 -4.33 37.59 -3.21
CA VAL A 129 -5.01 38.90 -3.19
C VAL A 129 -4.01 40.04 -2.91
N HIS A 130 -2.98 39.74 -2.13
CA HIS A 130 -1.90 40.67 -1.82
C HIS A 130 -0.54 39.98 -1.97
N CYS A 131 0.37 40.59 -2.72
CA CYS A 131 1.75 40.16 -2.81
C CYS A 131 2.52 40.61 -1.56
N GLY A 132 2.87 39.67 -0.70
CA GLY A 132 3.76 39.90 0.44
C GLY A 132 5.21 39.67 0.05
N TYR A 133 6.03 40.73 0.02
CA TYR A 133 7.47 40.58 -0.14
C TYR A 133 8.13 40.44 1.22
N ASN A 134 8.59 39.24 1.55
CA ASN A 134 9.38 39.05 2.75
C ASN A 134 10.83 39.47 2.47
N ARG A 135 11.18 40.71 2.80
CA ARG A 135 12.57 41.17 2.75
C ARG A 135 13.31 40.54 3.91
N ALA A 136 13.99 39.42 3.67
CA ALA A 136 14.99 38.89 4.59
C ALA A 136 16.09 39.95 4.77
N ARG A 137 15.95 40.82 5.78
CA ARG A 137 17.03 41.70 6.19
C ARG A 137 18.09 40.82 6.83
N ARG A 138 19.15 40.51 6.09
CA ARG A 138 20.39 40.03 6.69
C ARG A 138 20.94 41.19 7.50
N PHE A 139 20.82 41.13 8.83
CA PHE A 139 21.57 42.00 9.72
C PHE A 139 23.06 41.72 9.49
N ASN A 140 23.69 42.54 8.65
CA ASN A 140 25.12 42.44 8.41
C ASN A 140 25.83 43.09 9.61
N SER A 141 26.45 42.26 10.46
CA SER A 141 27.14 42.72 11.67
C SER A 141 28.20 43.79 11.37
N ILE A 142 28.85 43.72 10.21
CA ILE A 142 29.82 44.73 9.76
C ILE A 142 29.13 46.08 9.59
N TYR A 143 27.94 46.11 8.97
CA TYR A 143 27.18 47.34 8.75
C TYR A 143 26.73 47.98 10.08
N ILE A 144 26.36 47.17 11.07
CA ILE A 144 26.00 47.67 12.42
C ILE A 144 27.22 48.31 13.10
N ILE A 145 28.36 47.64 13.06
CA ILE A 145 29.61 48.13 13.67
C ILE A 145 30.08 49.42 13.00
N THR A 146 30.11 49.47 11.66
CA THR A 146 30.55 50.68 10.94
C THR A 146 29.62 51.87 11.21
N THR A 147 28.32 51.64 11.36
CA THR A 147 27.36 52.70 11.66
C THR A 147 27.57 53.25 13.07
N LEU A 148 27.86 52.40 14.06
CA LEU A 148 28.19 52.85 15.42
C LEU A 148 29.50 53.67 15.43
N ILE A 149 30.55 53.17 14.78
CA ILE A 149 31.82 53.90 14.68
C ILE A 149 31.62 55.27 14.02
N ALA A 150 30.82 55.35 12.96
CA ALA A 150 30.52 56.61 12.27
C ALA A 150 29.65 57.59 13.07
N LEU A 151 28.99 57.14 14.14
CA LEU A 151 28.14 57.98 15.00
C LEU A 151 28.90 58.55 16.21
N TYR A 152 29.93 57.83 16.68
CA TYR A 152 30.78 58.23 17.80
C TYR A 152 32.14 58.78 17.37
N GLY A 153 32.50 58.62 16.09
CA GLY A 153 33.74 59.11 15.47
C GLY A 153 33.56 60.43 14.74
#